data_AF-A0A1W9M752-F1
#
_entry.id   AF-A0A1W9M752-F1
#
_cell.length_a   1.000
_cell.length_b   1.000
_cell.length_c   1.000
_cell.angle_alpha   90.00
_cell.angle_beta   90.00
_cell.angle_gamma   90.00
#
_symmetry.space_group_name_H-M   'P 1'
#
loop_
_entity.id
_entity.type
_entity.pdbx_description
1 polymer ?
#
loop_
_entity_poly.entity_id
_entity_poly.type
_entity_poly.pdbx_seq_one_letter_code
_entity_poly.pdbx_strand_id
1 'polypeptide(L)' 'MSDSTAPDPGSIMFGLSRESDERSLVAFVQLFSQPQLLATLVPRLHDEELHGLVDSLTALMRRHMREEEYHQLFLGERP' A
#
# COMPACT_ATOMS: atom_id res chain seq x y z
N MET A 1 12.95 18.47 -7.15
CA MET A 1 12.23 17.36 -6.48
C MET A 1 11.52 16.57 -7.58
N SER A 2 11.36 15.27 -7.36
CA SER A 2 10.84 14.24 -8.29
C SER A 2 11.91 13.58 -9.16
N ASP A 3 12.65 12.66 -8.53
CA ASP A 3 13.10 11.47 -9.24
C ASP A 3 12.79 10.27 -8.34
N SER A 4 11.54 9.83 -8.36
CA SER A 4 11.16 8.55 -7.76
C SER A 4 10.79 7.63 -8.92
N THR A 5 11.83 7.08 -9.53
CA THR A 5 11.70 5.93 -10.42
C THR A 5 11.00 4.83 -9.62
N ALA A 6 9.94 4.25 -10.19
CA ALA A 6 9.24 3.10 -9.61
C ALA A 6 10.24 2.01 -9.19
N PRO A 7 10.02 1.29 -8.08
CA PRO A 7 10.92 0.22 -7.70
C PRO A 7 10.95 -0.85 -8.80
N ASP A 8 12.11 -1.48 -9.01
CA ASP A 8 12.27 -2.55 -9.99
C ASP A 8 11.45 -3.78 -9.55
N PRO A 9 10.47 -4.25 -10.34
CA PRO A 9 9.70 -5.46 -10.02
C PRO A 9 10.58 -6.70 -9.83
N GLY A 10 11.74 -6.76 -10.49
CA GLY A 10 12.71 -7.85 -10.35
C GLY A 10 13.39 -7.92 -8.98
N SER A 11 13.25 -6.87 -8.16
CA SER A 11 13.80 -6.81 -6.80
C SER A 11 12.90 -7.40 -5.71
N ILE A 12 11.64 -7.75 -6.04
CA ILE A 12 10.67 -8.29 -5.08
C ILE A 12 10.97 -9.76 -4.82
N MET A 13 11.31 -10.10 -3.57
CA MET A 13 11.68 -11.45 -3.16
C MET A 13 11.19 -11.76 -1.75
N PHE A 14 10.11 -12.53 -1.67
CA PHE A 14 9.51 -13.01 -0.42
C PHE A 14 10.08 -14.37 0.01
N GLY A 15 10.16 -14.60 1.32
CA GLY A 15 10.48 -15.90 1.93
C GLY A 15 11.95 -16.13 2.27
N LEU A 16 12.84 -15.16 2.01
CA LEU A 16 14.27 -15.28 2.35
C LEU A 16 14.59 -14.82 3.78
N SER A 17 14.04 -13.68 4.18
CA SER A 17 14.20 -13.12 5.52
C SER A 17 13.11 -12.10 5.79
N ARG A 18 12.83 -11.84 7.07
CA ARG A 18 11.87 -10.81 7.48
C ARG A 18 12.20 -9.43 6.88
N GLU A 19 13.48 -9.06 6.88
CA GLU A 19 13.95 -7.80 6.30
C GLU A 19 13.74 -7.75 4.78
N SER A 20 13.98 -8.86 4.07
CA SER A 20 13.71 -8.97 2.64
C SER A 20 12.22 -8.83 2.34
N ASP A 21 11.37 -9.46 3.14
CA ASP A 21 9.93 -9.42 3.00
C ASP A 21 9.39 -8.01 3.22
N GLU A 22 9.89 -7.30 4.24
CA GLU A 22 9.50 -5.91 4.52
C GLU A 22 9.86 -4.97 3.35
N ARG A 23 11.07 -5.07 2.81
CA ARG A 23 11.48 -4.28 1.63
C ARG A 23 10.66 -4.64 0.39
N SER A 24 10.39 -5.93 0.19
CA SER A 24 9.58 -6.42 -0.93
C SER A 24 8.13 -5.95 -0.84
N LEU A 25 7.56 -5.91 0.37
CA LEU A 25 6.22 -5.40 0.59
C LEU A 25 6.12 -3.90 0.26
N VAL A 26 7.12 -3.11 0.68
CA VAL A 26 7.17 -1.67 0.33
C VAL A 26 7.21 -1.49 -1.18
N ALA A 27 8.10 -2.21 -1.88
CA ALA A 27 8.21 -2.12 -3.34
C ALA A 27 6.91 -2.57 -4.04
N PHE A 28 6.30 -3.65 -3.56
CA PHE A 28 5.04 -4.15 -4.09
C PHE A 28 3.91 -3.14 -3.95
N VAL A 29 3.74 -2.54 -2.77
CA VAL A 29 2.70 -1.51 -2.52
C VAL A 29 2.93 -0.27 -3.37
N GLN A 30 4.19 0.16 -3.55
CA GLN A 30 4.54 1.26 -4.45
C GLN A 30 4.12 0.97 -5.90
N LEU A 31 4.44 -0.22 -6.43
CA LEU A 31 3.99 -0.63 -7.77
C LEU A 31 2.47 -0.72 -7.87
N PHE A 32 1.81 -1.26 -6.86
CA PHE A 32 0.35 -1.35 -6.80
C PHE A 32 -0.30 0.04 -6.83
N SER A 33 0.31 1.01 -6.16
CA SER A 33 -0.19 2.39 -6.05
C SER A 33 0.04 3.25 -7.30
N GLN A 34 0.66 2.70 -8.35
CA GLN A 34 1.00 3.49 -9.54
C GLN A 34 -0.25 4.04 -10.23
N PRO A 35 -0.30 5.35 -10.58
CA PRO A 35 -1.49 5.97 -11.14
C PRO A 35 -2.07 5.25 -12.36
N GLN A 36 -1.20 4.78 -13.27
CA GLN A 36 -1.61 4.07 -14.48
C GLN A 36 -2.20 2.68 -14.19
N LEU A 37 -1.64 1.97 -13.20
CA LEU A 37 -2.15 0.68 -12.77
C LEU A 37 -3.52 0.84 -12.12
N LEU A 38 -3.65 1.77 -11.16
CA LEU A 38 -4.91 2.03 -10.47
C LEU A 38 -6.00 2.50 -11.44
N ALA A 39 -5.68 3.38 -12.40
CA ALA A 39 -6.63 3.82 -13.43
C ALA A 39 -7.13 2.66 -14.30
N THR A 40 -6.35 1.58 -14.44
CA THR A 40 -6.72 0.38 -15.20
C THR A 40 -7.46 -0.65 -14.34
N LEU A 41 -7.01 -0.86 -13.10
CA LEU A 41 -7.50 -1.90 -12.21
C LEU A 41 -8.80 -1.52 -11.52
N VAL A 42 -8.87 -0.32 -10.91
CA VAL A 42 -10.00 0.09 -10.08
C VAL A 42 -11.35 0.02 -10.81
N PRO A 43 -11.48 0.47 -12.07
CA PRO A 43 -12.76 0.35 -12.80
C PRO A 43 -13.20 -1.09 -13.10
N ARG A 44 -12.33 -2.08 -12.91
CA ARG A 44 -12.61 -3.49 -13.19
C ARG A 44 -12.97 -4.29 -11.92
N LEU A 45 -12.81 -3.69 -10.75
CA LEU A 45 -13.17 -4.33 -9.48
C LEU A 45 -14.69 -4.30 -9.30
N HIS A 46 -15.26 -5.42 -8.88
CA HIS A 46 -16.63 -5.45 -8.38
C HIS A 46 -16.71 -4.73 -7.02
N ASP A 47 -17.91 -4.27 -6.66
CA ASP A 47 -18.15 -3.56 -5.39
C ASP A 47 -17.65 -4.36 -4.18
N GLU A 48 -17.81 -5.68 -4.19
CA GLU A 48 -17.33 -6.56 -3.11
C GLU A 48 -15.79 -6.56 -3.01
N GLU A 49 -15.09 -6.54 -4.15
CA GLU A 49 -13.62 -6.51 -4.19
C GLU A 49 -13.09 -5.14 -3.74
N LEU A 50 -13.77 -4.06 -4.12
CA LEU A 50 -13.43 -2.70 -3.72
C LEU A 50 -13.57 -2.53 -2.20
N HIS A 51 -14.71 -2.93 -1.64
CA HIS A 51 -14.92 -2.89 -0.20
C HIS A 51 -13.96 -3.82 0.55
N GLY A 52 -13.73 -5.04 0.05
CA GLY A 52 -12.81 -5.99 0.68
C GLY A 52 -11.36 -5.47 0.74
N LEU A 53 -10.91 -4.74 -0.29
CA LEU A 53 -9.59 -4.12 -0.29
C LEU A 53 -9.49 -3.00 0.76
N VAL A 54 -10.49 -2.12 0.81
CA VAL A 54 -10.55 -1.03 1.80
C VAL A 54 -10.56 -1.62 3.22
N ASP A 55 -11.42 -2.60 3.48
CA ASP A 55 -11.54 -3.25 4.78
C ASP A 55 -10.22 -3.88 5.23
N SER A 56 -9.52 -4.56 4.31
CA SER A 56 -8.24 -5.21 4.58
C SER A 56 -7.16 -4.21 4.99
N LEU A 57 -7.04 -3.11 4.24
CA LEU A 57 -6.05 -2.06 4.53
C LEU A 57 -6.40 -1.33 5.84
N THR A 58 -7.67 -1.00 6.06
CA THR A 58 -8.13 -0.35 7.29
C THR A 58 -7.95 -1.25 8.51
N ALA A 59 -8.18 -2.56 8.40
CA ALA A 59 -7.97 -3.50 9.50
C ALA A 59 -6.49 -3.56 9.93
N LEU A 60 -5.55 -3.53 8.98
CA LEU A 60 -4.12 -3.47 9.28
C LEU A 60 -3.76 -2.18 10.01
N MET A 61 -4.24 -1.03 9.53
CA MET A 61 -3.99 0.26 10.19
C MET A 61 -4.55 0.27 11.61
N ARG A 62 -5.81 -0.15 11.80
CA ARG A 62 -6.44 -0.21 13.14
C ARG A 62 -5.70 -1.12 14.11
N ARG A 63 -5.09 -2.20 13.63
CA ARG A 63 -4.37 -3.16 14.47
C ARG A 63 -2.98 -2.66 14.88
N HIS A 64 -2.34 -1.83 14.04
CA HIS A 64 -0.92 -1.51 14.16
C HIS A 64 -0.61 -0.03 14.34
N MET A 65 -1.59 0.85 14.21
CA MET A 65 -1.46 2.29 14.42
C MET A 65 -2.27 2.73 15.64
N ARG A 66 -1.73 3.70 16.37
CA ARG A 66 -2.50 4.49 17.34
C ARG A 66 -3.45 5.44 16.60
N GLU A 67 -4.45 5.94 17.32
CA GLU A 67 -5.41 6.90 16.78
C GLU A 67 -4.69 8.13 16.20
N GLU A 68 -3.74 8.70 16.93
CA GLU A 68 -3.01 9.88 16.45
C GLU A 68 -2.19 9.60 15.19
N GLU A 69 -1.63 8.40 15.08
CA GLU A 69 -0.86 7.98 13.90
C GLU A 69 -1.78 7.83 12.68
N TYR A 70 -2.98 7.29 12.84
CA TYR A 70 -3.96 7.18 11.76
C TYR A 70 -4.40 8.56 11.25
N HIS A 71 -4.77 9.47 12.16
CA HIS A 71 -5.18 10.82 11.81
C HIS A 71 -4.06 11.59 11.10
N GLN A 72 -2.84 11.52 11.61
CA GLN A 72 -1.71 12.27 11.05
C GLN A 72 -1.18 11.68 9.74
N LEU A 73 -0.98 10.36 9.68
CA LEU A 73 -0.27 9.72 8.57
C LEU A 73 -1.20 9.31 7.43
N PHE A 74 -2.43 8.87 7.73
CA PHE A 74 -3.36 8.40 6.71
C PHE A 74 -4.37 9.47 6.30
N LEU A 75 -5.00 10.15 7.27
CA LEU A 75 -5.97 11.21 6.97
C LEU A 75 -5.33 12.56 6.66
N GLY A 76 -4.05 12.76 7.03
CA GLY A 76 -3.35 14.02 6.84
C GLY A 76 -3.88 15.16 7.74
N GLU A 77 -4.59 14.80 8.81
CA GLU A 77 -5.12 15.73 9.79
C GLU A 77 -4.00 16.15 10.76
N ARG A 78 -3.99 17.42 11.17
CA ARG A 78 -3.14 17.86 12.29
C ARG A 78 -3.91 17.67 13.60
N PRO A 79 -3.25 17.22 14.68
CA PRO A 79 -3.90 17.01 15.98
C PRO A 79 -4.44 18.32 16.57
#